data_AF-A0A9R0Z872-F1
#
_entry.id   AF-A0A9R0Z872-F1
#
_cell.length_a   1.000
_cell.length_b   1.000
_cell.length_c   1.000
_cell.angle_alpha   90.00
_cell.angle_beta   90.00
_cell.angle_gamma   90.00
#
_symmetry.space_group_name_H-M   'P 1'
#
loop_
_entity.id
_entity.type
_entity.pdbx_description
1 polymer ?
#
loop_
_entity_poly.entity_id
_entity_poly.type
_entity_poly.pdbx_seq_one_letter_code
_entity_poly.pdbx_strand_id
1 'polypeptide(L)'
;MNPPGGFWTDNSDGHIAGDPILEAISPKRYKIFFYCNATAFVASLAIIIILQSQLITIHAMRRHVLQTAMTLVLFGLMGAYVAGSSRKFSTSIYVFILVLLVFAYVVLHTLYVPPIIKIWWESIIGASSRPTDTPEDKDLRKRRKFLILLAILAASITYQTGISPPGGFWTDNENGHRAGYSVFRDEFRERYRVFFYFNATAFMASLAVTLLLVSKRLCDKGLKCYALRACVLADLISLIGAFATGSCRKVSTSFYIILVVLAVFVYVIMQVLLLKFAKEKVNCSLLGLMFKFKAKPSEHQDSLTNHTTSTSDTDSKRTEHKWRKDLMLIGTLAITVTYQAGLLPPGGVWPDDKDGHFASDPILHDTNLTRYKVFFYCNATSFMASMVMVILLLNNTISKYKRSLFAMKTAMILDLLGLLGHMLQAAAGS
;
A
#
# COMPACT_ATOMS: atom_id res chain seq x y z
N MET A 1 -15.73 13.49 -12.52
CA MET A 1 -14.58 12.54 -12.47
C MET A 1 -13.98 12.49 -13.86
N ASN A 2 -12.66 12.45 -13.99
CA ASN A 2 -12.04 12.21 -15.29
C ASN A 2 -12.27 10.74 -15.66
N PRO A 3 -12.95 10.45 -16.78
CA PRO A 3 -13.17 9.08 -17.22
C PRO A 3 -11.81 8.47 -17.61
N PRO A 4 -11.60 7.18 -17.29
CA PRO A 4 -10.42 6.47 -17.77
C PRO A 4 -10.41 6.54 -19.29
N GLY A 5 -9.32 6.97 -19.92
CA GLY A 5 -9.30 7.22 -21.37
C GLY A 5 -9.38 8.69 -21.76
N GLY A 6 -9.75 9.60 -20.84
CA GLY A 6 -9.81 11.03 -21.12
C GLY A 6 -11.07 11.46 -21.89
N PHE A 7 -10.99 12.66 -22.43
CA PHE A 7 -12.06 13.31 -23.18
C PHE A 7 -11.57 13.61 -24.60
N TRP A 8 -12.50 13.62 -25.54
CA TRP A 8 -12.21 14.08 -26.90
C TRP A 8 -11.82 15.56 -26.89
N THR A 9 -10.87 15.91 -27.75
CA THR A 9 -10.32 17.28 -27.83
C THR A 9 -10.94 18.11 -28.96
N ASP A 10 -11.63 17.46 -29.88
CA ASP A 10 -12.17 18.04 -31.11
C ASP A 10 -13.60 17.53 -31.41
N ASN A 11 -14.23 18.13 -32.43
CA ASN A 11 -15.57 17.80 -32.90
C ASN A 11 -15.48 17.04 -34.24
N SER A 12 -14.84 15.86 -34.23
CA SER A 12 -14.65 15.03 -35.43
C SER A 12 -15.25 13.63 -35.23
N ASP A 13 -15.25 12.78 -36.27
CA ASP A 13 -15.68 11.37 -36.23
C ASP A 13 -16.95 11.03 -35.43
N GLY A 14 -17.95 11.93 -35.41
CA GLY A 14 -19.21 11.74 -34.71
C GLY A 14 -19.15 11.87 -33.18
N HIS A 15 -18.08 12.43 -32.63
CA HIS A 15 -17.94 12.78 -31.20
C HIS A 15 -17.78 14.30 -31.01
N ILE A 16 -18.09 14.78 -29.81
CA ILE A 16 -17.99 16.20 -29.45
C ILE A 16 -16.85 16.37 -28.44
N ALA A 17 -16.09 17.46 -28.58
CA ALA A 17 -15.04 17.83 -27.64
C ALA A 17 -15.61 17.89 -26.22
N GLY A 18 -14.93 17.23 -25.29
CA GLY A 18 -15.40 17.06 -23.91
C GLY A 18 -16.21 15.79 -23.65
N ASP A 19 -16.60 15.03 -24.68
CA ASP A 19 -17.26 13.74 -24.48
C ASP A 19 -16.26 12.68 -23.93
N PRO A 20 -16.68 11.81 -22.99
CA PRO A 20 -15.83 10.74 -22.48
C PRO A 20 -15.42 9.74 -23.58
N ILE A 21 -14.12 9.59 -23.82
CA ILE A 21 -13.63 8.66 -24.86
C ILE A 21 -14.05 7.22 -24.56
N LEU A 22 -14.03 6.81 -23.28
CA LEU A 22 -14.44 5.45 -22.87
C LEU A 22 -15.91 5.16 -23.17
N GLU A 23 -16.76 6.17 -23.13
CA GLU A 23 -18.18 6.03 -23.45
C GLU A 23 -18.36 5.72 -24.94
N ALA A 24 -17.64 6.43 -25.81
CA ALA A 24 -17.66 6.20 -27.25
C ALA A 24 -17.09 4.82 -27.63
N ILE A 25 -15.91 4.45 -27.11
CA ILE A 25 -15.24 3.20 -27.52
C ILE A 25 -15.81 1.95 -26.84
N SER A 26 -16.39 2.08 -25.65
CA SER A 26 -16.88 0.94 -24.86
C SER A 26 -17.93 1.37 -23.82
N PRO A 27 -19.17 1.68 -24.25
CA PRO A 27 -20.21 2.24 -23.40
C PRO A 27 -20.56 1.34 -22.21
N LYS A 28 -20.49 0.01 -22.37
CA LYS A 28 -20.69 -0.95 -21.27
C LYS A 28 -19.66 -0.77 -20.15
N ARG A 29 -18.38 -0.59 -20.49
CA ARG A 29 -17.31 -0.37 -19.49
C ARG A 29 -17.48 0.98 -18.82
N TYR A 30 -17.79 2.03 -19.58
CA TYR A 30 -18.07 3.34 -19.02
C TYR A 30 -19.21 3.30 -17.99
N LYS A 31 -20.35 2.68 -18.34
CA LYS A 31 -21.48 2.51 -17.42
C LYS A 31 -21.09 1.75 -16.14
N ILE A 32 -20.38 0.62 -16.27
CA ILE A 32 -19.90 -0.14 -15.10
C ILE A 32 -18.99 0.74 -14.23
N PHE A 33 -18.00 1.42 -14.84
CA PHE A 33 -17.09 2.33 -14.13
C PHE A 33 -17.84 3.42 -13.36
N PHE A 34 -18.80 4.07 -14.02
CA PHE A 34 -19.59 5.16 -13.46
C PHE A 34 -20.45 4.69 -12.28
N TYR A 35 -21.27 3.66 -12.47
CA TYR A 35 -22.18 3.17 -11.42
C TYR A 35 -21.43 2.51 -10.25
N CYS A 36 -20.36 1.76 -10.51
CA CYS A 36 -19.56 1.17 -9.45
C CYS A 36 -18.84 2.23 -8.60
N ASN A 37 -18.35 3.32 -9.19
CA ASN A 37 -17.81 4.45 -8.42
C ASN A 37 -18.90 5.19 -7.63
N ALA A 38 -20.05 5.47 -8.26
CA ALA A 38 -21.15 6.17 -7.60
C ALA A 38 -21.68 5.38 -6.40
N THR A 39 -21.84 4.06 -6.54
CA THR A 39 -22.27 3.18 -5.45
C THR A 39 -21.25 3.13 -4.32
N ALA A 40 -19.95 3.04 -4.63
CA ALA A 40 -18.89 3.12 -3.61
C ALA A 40 -18.91 4.46 -2.87
N PHE A 41 -19.10 5.57 -3.59
CA PHE A 41 -19.19 6.90 -2.99
C PHE A 41 -20.41 7.03 -2.05
N VAL A 42 -21.60 6.68 -2.53
CA VAL A 42 -22.83 6.74 -1.72
C VAL A 42 -22.73 5.82 -0.50
N ALA A 43 -22.20 4.61 -0.66
CA ALA A 43 -22.00 3.69 0.45
C ALA A 43 -20.97 4.23 1.46
N SER A 44 -19.92 4.91 1.01
CA SER A 44 -18.95 5.56 1.91
C SER A 44 -19.58 6.70 2.72
N LEU A 45 -20.47 7.51 2.11
CA LEU A 45 -21.24 8.53 2.82
C LEU A 45 -22.17 7.91 3.85
N ALA A 46 -22.90 6.86 3.48
CA ALA A 46 -23.76 6.12 4.41
C ALA A 46 -22.97 5.59 5.61
N ILE A 47 -21.78 5.04 5.39
CA ILE A 47 -20.86 4.61 6.45
C ILE A 47 -20.51 5.78 7.38
N ILE A 48 -20.11 6.93 6.83
CA ILE A 48 -19.73 8.12 7.62
C ILE A 48 -20.91 8.59 8.48
N ILE A 49 -22.10 8.71 7.88
CA ILE A 49 -23.32 9.14 8.58
C ILE A 49 -23.67 8.15 9.70
N ILE A 50 -23.59 6.83 9.45
CA ILE A 50 -23.85 5.79 10.47
C ILE A 50 -22.78 5.80 11.58
N LEU A 51 -21.52 6.10 11.26
CA LEU A 51 -20.44 6.19 12.25
C LEU A 51 -20.58 7.44 13.13
N GLN A 52 -21.03 8.57 12.57
CA GLN A 52 -21.23 9.82 13.28
C GLN A 52 -22.55 9.85 14.07
N SER A 53 -23.59 9.21 13.54
CA SER A 53 -24.91 9.15 14.18
C SER A 53 -24.88 8.33 15.46
N GLN A 54 -25.39 8.91 16.56
CA GLN A 54 -25.67 8.20 17.81
C GLN A 54 -27.03 7.50 17.82
N LEU A 55 -27.86 7.68 16.77
CA LEU A 55 -29.25 7.18 16.74
C LEU A 55 -29.39 5.66 16.58
N ILE A 56 -28.37 4.96 16.05
CA ILE A 56 -28.45 3.50 15.84
C ILE A 56 -27.95 2.79 17.10
N THR A 57 -28.81 2.75 18.12
CA THR A 57 -28.51 2.29 19.48
C THR A 57 -28.28 0.77 19.57
N ILE A 58 -28.78 -0.01 18.60
CA ILE A 58 -28.58 -1.47 18.57
C ILE A 58 -27.23 -1.81 17.94
N HIS A 59 -26.23 -2.04 18.79
CA HIS A 59 -24.85 -2.37 18.42
C HIS A 59 -24.72 -3.51 17.39
N ALA A 60 -25.63 -4.50 17.43
CA ALA A 60 -25.64 -5.63 16.49
C ALA A 60 -26.05 -5.22 15.07
N MET A 61 -27.15 -4.47 14.94
CA MET A 61 -27.65 -3.95 13.66
C MET A 61 -26.62 -3.02 13.02
N ARG A 62 -26.04 -2.10 13.82
CA ARG A 62 -25.01 -1.16 13.37
C ARG A 62 -23.79 -1.89 12.77
N ARG A 63 -23.35 -2.98 13.41
CA ARG A 63 -22.21 -3.77 12.92
C ARG A 63 -22.51 -4.46 11.60
N HIS A 64 -23.69 -5.08 11.46
CA HIS A 64 -24.05 -5.78 10.22
C HIS A 64 -24.18 -4.80 9.05
N VAL A 65 -24.86 -3.67 9.25
CA VAL A 65 -25.01 -2.62 8.24
C VAL A 65 -23.65 -2.04 7.84
N LEU A 66 -22.74 -1.81 8.80
CA LEU A 66 -21.39 -1.32 8.50
C LEU A 66 -20.56 -2.34 7.69
N GLN A 67 -20.70 -3.64 7.99
CA GLN A 67 -20.01 -4.70 7.26
C GLN A 67 -20.54 -4.87 5.83
N THR A 68 -21.86 -4.82 5.64
CA THR A 68 -22.46 -4.90 4.30
C THR A 68 -22.11 -3.67 3.47
N ALA A 69 -22.21 -2.47 4.04
CA ALA A 69 -21.83 -1.23 3.37
C ALA A 69 -20.35 -1.22 2.98
N MET A 70 -19.45 -1.64 3.88
CA MET A 70 -18.01 -1.73 3.55
C MET A 70 -17.72 -2.75 2.45
N THR A 71 -18.42 -3.89 2.47
CA THR A 71 -18.30 -4.89 1.40
C THR A 71 -18.77 -4.31 0.06
N LEU A 72 -19.88 -3.56 0.07
CA LEU A 72 -20.41 -2.87 -1.11
C LEU A 72 -19.45 -1.80 -1.65
N VAL A 73 -18.80 -1.02 -0.77
CA VAL A 73 -17.75 -0.06 -1.15
C VAL A 73 -16.61 -0.78 -1.89
N LEU A 74 -16.14 -1.91 -1.36
CA LEU A 74 -15.03 -2.65 -1.94
C LEU A 74 -15.40 -3.26 -3.30
N PHE A 75 -16.63 -3.77 -3.44
CA PHE A 75 -17.13 -4.24 -4.73
C PHE A 75 -17.28 -3.11 -5.76
N GLY A 76 -17.77 -1.94 -5.35
CA GLY A 76 -17.83 -0.76 -6.21
C GLY A 76 -16.43 -0.34 -6.66
N LEU A 77 -15.45 -0.30 -5.76
CA LEU A 77 -14.07 0.02 -6.13
C LEU A 77 -13.45 -1.03 -7.07
N MET A 78 -13.65 -2.33 -6.82
CA MET A 78 -13.17 -3.41 -7.69
C MET A 78 -13.80 -3.36 -9.07
N GLY A 79 -15.13 -3.20 -9.16
CA GLY A 79 -15.85 -3.12 -10.42
C GLY A 79 -15.43 -1.90 -11.25
N ALA A 80 -15.28 -0.75 -10.59
CA ALA A 80 -14.75 0.45 -11.23
C ALA A 80 -13.32 0.25 -11.72
N TYR A 81 -12.45 -0.35 -10.91
CA TYR A 81 -11.06 -0.62 -11.31
C TYR A 81 -10.98 -1.56 -12.52
N VAL A 82 -11.75 -2.67 -12.54
CA VAL A 82 -11.80 -3.62 -13.66
C VAL A 82 -12.24 -2.91 -14.95
N ALA A 83 -13.31 -2.11 -14.88
CA ALA A 83 -13.86 -1.41 -16.04
C ALA A 83 -12.93 -0.28 -16.53
N GLY A 84 -12.31 0.44 -15.60
CA GLY A 84 -11.49 1.61 -15.89
C GLY A 84 -10.06 1.31 -16.32
N SER A 85 -9.42 0.30 -15.74
CA SER A 85 -8.00 -0.04 -16.02
C SER A 85 -7.80 -0.89 -17.27
N SER A 86 -8.79 -1.71 -17.64
CA SER A 86 -8.66 -2.66 -18.75
C SER A 86 -9.33 -2.15 -20.02
N ARG A 87 -8.62 -2.30 -21.15
CA ARG A 87 -9.16 -2.10 -22.50
C ARG A 87 -9.26 -3.39 -23.32
N LYS A 88 -8.49 -4.42 -22.96
CA LYS A 88 -8.47 -5.72 -23.64
C LYS A 88 -9.12 -6.81 -22.79
N PHE A 89 -9.54 -7.89 -23.45
CA PHE A 89 -10.13 -9.06 -22.80
C PHE A 89 -9.14 -9.77 -21.86
N SER A 90 -7.87 -9.94 -22.27
CA SER A 90 -6.84 -10.63 -21.48
C SER A 90 -6.52 -9.94 -20.16
N THR A 91 -6.33 -8.62 -20.17
CA THR A 91 -6.09 -7.82 -18.96
C THR A 91 -7.32 -7.85 -18.05
N SER A 92 -8.52 -7.82 -18.65
CA SER A 92 -9.79 -7.90 -17.92
C SER A 92 -9.99 -9.24 -17.21
N ILE A 93 -9.64 -10.36 -17.85
CA ILE A 93 -9.70 -11.70 -17.23
C ILE A 93 -8.80 -11.77 -16.01
N TYR A 94 -7.56 -11.28 -16.13
CA TYR A 94 -6.62 -11.30 -15.02
C TYR A 94 -7.15 -10.57 -13.78
N VAL A 95 -7.64 -9.33 -13.96
CA VAL A 95 -8.20 -8.55 -12.85
C VAL A 95 -9.46 -9.23 -12.30
N PHE A 96 -10.29 -9.83 -13.16
CA PHE A 96 -11.47 -10.58 -12.73
C PHE A 96 -11.10 -11.82 -11.89
N ILE A 97 -10.06 -12.58 -12.28
CA ILE A 97 -9.54 -13.70 -11.49
C ILE A 97 -9.06 -13.20 -10.12
N LEU A 98 -8.35 -12.07 -10.05
CA LEU A 98 -7.96 -11.49 -8.76
C LEU A 98 -9.17 -11.13 -7.90
N VAL A 99 -10.22 -10.52 -8.47
CA VAL A 99 -11.48 -10.25 -7.75
C VAL A 99 -12.09 -11.55 -7.23
N LEU A 100 -12.16 -12.58 -8.07
CA LEU A 100 -12.70 -13.88 -7.68
C LEU A 100 -11.86 -14.54 -6.57
N LEU A 101 -10.54 -14.43 -6.58
CA LEU A 101 -9.67 -14.94 -5.53
C LEU A 101 -9.91 -14.21 -4.20
N VAL A 102 -9.98 -12.88 -4.22
CA VAL A 102 -10.30 -12.09 -3.02
C VAL A 102 -11.70 -12.44 -2.52
N PHE A 103 -12.66 -12.61 -3.42
CA PHE A 103 -14.03 -12.99 -3.08
C PHE A 103 -14.12 -14.39 -2.50
N ALA A 104 -13.54 -15.39 -3.17
CA ALA A 104 -13.47 -16.76 -2.69
C ALA A 104 -12.85 -16.81 -1.30
N TYR A 105 -11.80 -16.02 -1.06
CA TYR A 105 -11.22 -15.87 0.27
C TYR A 105 -12.22 -15.29 1.29
N VAL A 106 -12.90 -14.18 0.98
CA VAL A 106 -13.90 -13.55 1.86
C VAL A 106 -15.07 -14.50 2.15
N VAL A 107 -15.60 -15.17 1.13
CA VAL A 107 -16.73 -16.09 1.21
C VAL A 107 -16.35 -17.34 1.98
N LEU A 108 -15.26 -18.02 1.62
CA LEU A 108 -14.74 -19.18 2.36
C LEU A 108 -14.57 -18.84 3.85
N HIS A 109 -14.00 -17.67 4.15
CA HIS A 109 -13.80 -17.22 5.52
C HIS A 109 -15.11 -16.79 6.22
N THR A 110 -16.11 -16.28 5.49
CA THR A 110 -17.39 -15.83 6.06
C THR A 110 -18.38 -16.99 6.26
N LEU A 111 -18.41 -17.97 5.35
CA LEU A 111 -19.36 -19.12 5.35
C LEU A 111 -18.88 -20.36 6.11
N TYR A 112 -17.59 -20.73 6.07
CA TYR A 112 -17.15 -21.99 6.69
C TYR A 112 -16.85 -21.89 8.19
N VAL A 113 -16.68 -20.67 8.72
CA VAL A 113 -16.22 -20.47 10.09
C VAL A 113 -17.30 -20.09 11.13
N PRO A 114 -18.57 -19.75 10.80
CA PRO A 114 -19.63 -19.63 11.80
C PRO A 114 -19.97 -20.93 12.56
N PRO A 115 -20.16 -22.11 11.93
CA PRO A 115 -20.68 -23.27 12.66
C PRO A 115 -19.61 -23.96 13.52
N ILE A 116 -18.43 -24.24 12.98
CA ILE A 116 -17.39 -25.02 13.69
C ILE A 116 -16.91 -24.32 14.96
N ILE A 117 -16.74 -22.99 14.92
CA ILE A 117 -16.25 -22.21 16.07
C ILE A 117 -17.38 -21.80 17.00
N LYS A 118 -18.62 -21.60 16.54
CA LYS A 118 -19.74 -21.39 17.49
C LYS A 118 -19.91 -22.64 18.36
N ILE A 119 -19.86 -23.83 17.75
CA ILE A 119 -19.93 -25.13 18.44
C ILE A 119 -18.76 -25.31 19.41
N TRP A 120 -17.52 -25.02 18.98
CA TRP A 120 -16.35 -25.11 19.87
C TRP A 120 -16.32 -24.04 20.98
N TRP A 121 -16.79 -22.82 20.70
CA TRP A 121 -16.78 -21.70 21.64
C TRP A 121 -17.84 -21.85 22.72
N GLU A 122 -19.05 -22.31 22.37
CA GLU A 122 -20.08 -22.67 23.36
C GLU A 122 -19.63 -23.85 24.24
N SER A 123 -18.81 -24.76 23.72
CA SER A 123 -18.22 -25.86 24.50
C SER A 123 -17.10 -25.43 25.45
N ILE A 124 -16.46 -24.26 25.26
CA ILE A 124 -15.36 -23.76 26.11
C ILE A 124 -15.85 -22.77 27.19
N ILE A 125 -16.94 -22.02 26.96
CA ILE A 125 -17.38 -20.92 27.86
C ILE A 125 -17.96 -21.41 29.22
N GLY A 126 -17.88 -22.71 29.53
CA GLY A 126 -17.97 -23.17 30.92
C GLY A 126 -16.91 -22.56 31.86
N ALA A 127 -15.83 -21.96 31.34
CA ALA A 127 -14.81 -21.30 32.14
C ALA A 127 -14.68 -19.80 31.79
N SER A 128 -15.36 -18.99 32.61
CA SER A 128 -15.27 -17.54 32.66
C SER A 128 -13.82 -17.03 32.76
N SER A 129 -13.46 -16.05 31.93
CA SER A 129 -12.49 -15.02 32.34
C SER A 129 -12.81 -13.67 31.67
N ARG A 130 -12.91 -12.63 32.50
CA ARG A 130 -13.02 -11.23 32.07
C ARG A 130 -11.77 -10.87 31.25
N PRO A 131 -11.87 -10.10 30.14
CA PRO A 131 -10.71 -9.76 29.35
C PRO A 131 -9.88 -8.70 30.08
N THR A 132 -8.76 -9.12 30.67
CA THR A 132 -7.69 -8.21 31.07
C THR A 132 -6.86 -7.90 29.82
N ASP A 133 -6.84 -6.63 29.42
CA ASP A 133 -6.18 -6.16 28.20
C ASP A 133 -4.65 -6.38 28.30
N THR A 134 -4.12 -7.43 27.66
CA THR A 134 -2.70 -7.78 27.75
C THR A 134 -1.82 -6.75 27.01
N PRO A 135 -0.53 -6.61 27.37
CA PRO A 135 0.42 -5.78 26.62
C PRO A 135 0.52 -6.17 25.13
N GLU A 136 0.34 -7.45 24.81
CA GLU A 136 0.37 -7.98 23.44
C GLU A 136 -0.84 -7.50 22.62
N ASP A 137 -2.04 -7.50 23.21
CA ASP A 137 -3.26 -7.01 22.56
C ASP A 137 -3.16 -5.52 22.19
N LYS A 138 -2.51 -4.72 23.04
CA LYS A 138 -2.26 -3.29 22.77
C LYS A 138 -1.32 -3.11 21.58
N ASP A 139 -0.30 -3.95 21.44
CA ASP A 139 0.65 -3.90 20.33
C ASP A 139 0.00 -4.31 19.00
N LEU A 140 -0.77 -5.40 19.00
CA LEU A 140 -1.51 -5.88 17.83
C LEU A 140 -2.52 -4.83 17.33
N ARG A 141 -3.23 -4.16 18.25
CA ARG A 141 -4.14 -3.07 17.89
C ARG A 141 -3.42 -1.88 17.23
N LYS A 142 -2.21 -1.54 17.68
CA LYS A 142 -1.39 -0.48 17.05
C LYS A 142 -0.97 -0.88 15.64
N ARG A 143 -0.39 -2.09 15.47
CA ARG A 143 0.02 -2.62 14.15
C ARG A 143 -1.15 -2.69 13.17
N ARG A 144 -2.32 -3.09 13.65
CA ARG A 144 -3.55 -3.14 12.85
C ARG A 144 -3.93 -1.78 12.28
N LYS A 145 -3.92 -0.71 13.08
CA LYS A 145 -4.22 0.66 12.61
C LYS A 145 -3.25 1.09 11.51
N PHE A 146 -1.99 0.76 11.70
CA PHE A 146 -0.92 1.06 10.77
C PHE A 146 -1.05 0.30 9.45
N LEU A 147 -1.28 -1.01 9.50
CA LEU A 147 -1.52 -1.81 8.29
C LEU A 147 -2.75 -1.36 7.50
N ILE A 148 -3.83 -0.94 8.20
CA ILE A 148 -5.01 -0.38 7.53
C ILE A 148 -4.63 0.91 6.80
N LEU A 149 -3.87 1.81 7.44
CA LEU A 149 -3.43 3.05 6.80
C LEU A 149 -2.60 2.77 5.54
N LEU A 150 -1.63 1.84 5.63
CA LEU A 150 -0.79 1.46 4.50
C LEU A 150 -1.63 0.87 3.35
N ALA A 151 -2.55 -0.04 3.67
CA ALA A 151 -3.41 -0.68 2.67
C ALA A 151 -4.36 0.31 1.98
N ILE A 152 -4.90 1.29 2.72
CA ILE A 152 -5.74 2.34 2.11
C ILE A 152 -4.92 3.23 1.17
N LEU A 153 -3.70 3.58 1.57
CA LEU A 153 -2.80 4.41 0.76
C LEU A 153 -2.30 3.67 -0.48
N ALA A 154 -1.91 2.40 -0.34
CA ALA A 154 -1.53 1.55 -1.47
C ALA A 154 -2.73 1.32 -2.41
N ALA A 155 -3.94 1.08 -1.89
CA ALA A 155 -5.15 1.00 -2.71
C ALA A 155 -5.43 2.31 -3.45
N SER A 156 -5.26 3.49 -2.82
CA SER A 156 -5.57 4.76 -3.47
C SER A 156 -4.61 5.09 -4.61
N ILE A 157 -3.30 4.93 -4.40
CA ILE A 157 -2.30 5.22 -5.45
C ILE A 157 -2.38 4.22 -6.61
N THR A 158 -2.63 2.94 -6.32
CA THR A 158 -2.76 1.89 -7.35
C THR A 158 -4.08 2.01 -8.11
N TYR A 159 -5.15 2.45 -7.46
CA TYR A 159 -6.42 2.77 -8.10
C TYR A 159 -6.24 3.91 -9.12
N GLN A 160 -5.68 5.04 -8.67
CA GLN A 160 -5.44 6.22 -9.51
C GLN A 160 -4.57 5.88 -10.72
N THR A 161 -3.45 5.20 -10.50
CA THR A 161 -2.48 4.88 -11.56
C THR A 161 -2.91 3.69 -12.42
N GLY A 162 -3.86 2.88 -11.96
CA GLY A 162 -4.46 1.82 -12.76
C GLY A 162 -5.48 2.36 -13.76
N ILE A 163 -6.25 3.38 -13.39
CA ILE A 163 -7.23 4.02 -14.28
C ILE A 163 -6.65 5.18 -15.09
N SER A 164 -5.49 5.70 -14.66
CA SER A 164 -4.69 6.71 -15.36
C SER A 164 -3.24 6.24 -15.39
N PRO A 165 -2.88 5.35 -16.33
CA PRO A 165 -1.54 4.79 -16.41
C PRO A 165 -0.50 5.88 -16.71
N PRO A 166 0.79 5.62 -16.40
CA PRO A 166 1.89 6.50 -16.78
C PRO A 166 1.77 6.83 -18.26
N GLY A 167 2.04 8.06 -18.64
CA GLY A 167 1.91 8.47 -20.04
C GLY A 167 0.51 8.85 -20.50
N GLY A 168 -0.54 8.60 -19.71
CA GLY A 168 -1.90 8.95 -20.07
C GLY A 168 -2.47 8.10 -21.21
N PHE A 169 -3.35 8.71 -22.00
CA PHE A 169 -4.11 8.07 -23.06
C PHE A 169 -3.95 8.87 -24.35
N TRP A 170 -3.99 8.16 -25.48
CA TRP A 170 -4.16 8.79 -26.78
C TRP A 170 -5.49 9.52 -26.85
N THR A 171 -5.48 10.71 -27.44
CA THR A 171 -6.66 11.57 -27.62
C THR A 171 -7.24 11.49 -29.03
N ASP A 172 -6.49 10.96 -29.98
CA ASP A 172 -6.83 10.86 -31.40
C ASP A 172 -6.69 9.40 -31.91
N ASN A 173 -7.04 9.19 -33.17
CA ASN A 173 -6.89 7.91 -33.87
C ASN A 173 -5.81 7.98 -34.97
N GLU A 174 -4.81 8.84 -34.83
CA GLU A 174 -3.76 9.04 -35.83
C GLU A 174 -2.59 8.07 -35.65
N ASN A 175 -1.77 7.94 -36.69
CA ASN A 175 -0.50 7.20 -36.68
C ASN A 175 -0.57 5.73 -36.20
N GLY A 176 -1.75 5.09 -36.31
CA GLY A 176 -1.96 3.69 -35.92
C GLY A 176 -2.26 3.49 -34.43
N HIS A 177 -2.34 4.58 -33.66
CA HIS A 177 -2.83 4.56 -32.29
C HIS A 177 -4.35 4.78 -32.24
N ARG A 178 -4.93 4.57 -31.07
CA ARG A 178 -6.38 4.63 -30.89
C ARG A 178 -6.75 5.37 -29.62
N ALA A 179 -7.66 6.32 -29.74
CA ALA A 179 -8.08 7.14 -28.62
C ALA A 179 -8.58 6.29 -27.44
N GLY A 180 -8.23 6.72 -26.23
CA GLY A 180 -8.61 6.06 -24.98
C GLY A 180 -7.81 4.80 -24.66
N TYR A 181 -6.84 4.42 -25.50
CA TYR A 181 -5.79 3.45 -25.18
C TYR A 181 -4.58 4.17 -24.57
N SER A 182 -3.86 3.48 -23.68
CA SER A 182 -2.76 4.09 -22.94
C SER A 182 -1.51 4.24 -23.81
N VAL A 183 -0.93 5.43 -23.86
CA VAL A 183 0.30 5.72 -24.60
C VAL A 183 1.44 4.78 -24.19
N PHE A 184 1.63 4.60 -22.87
CA PHE A 184 2.67 3.72 -22.32
C PHE A 184 2.57 2.26 -22.75
N ARG A 185 1.38 1.79 -23.15
CA ARG A 185 1.20 0.43 -23.65
C ARG A 185 1.70 0.28 -25.08
N ASP A 186 1.49 1.28 -25.92
CA ASP A 186 1.85 1.19 -27.32
C ASP A 186 3.36 1.40 -27.48
N GLU A 187 3.92 2.39 -26.78
CA GLU A 187 5.37 2.66 -26.79
C GLU A 187 6.20 1.63 -26.01
N PHE A 188 5.74 1.19 -24.84
CA PHE A 188 6.52 0.34 -23.94
C PHE A 188 5.76 -0.93 -23.53
N ARG A 189 5.26 -1.69 -24.51
CA ARG A 189 4.36 -2.84 -24.34
C ARG A 189 4.72 -3.83 -23.22
N GLU A 190 5.98 -4.28 -23.16
CA GLU A 190 6.40 -5.26 -22.15
C GLU A 190 6.47 -4.64 -20.75
N ARG A 191 6.92 -3.38 -20.63
CA ARG A 191 6.95 -2.66 -19.35
C ARG A 191 5.55 -2.36 -18.85
N TYR A 192 4.65 -1.93 -19.75
CA TYR A 192 3.24 -1.73 -19.44
C TYR A 192 2.59 -3.01 -18.92
N ARG A 193 2.89 -4.17 -19.52
CA ARG A 193 2.32 -5.46 -19.07
C ARG A 193 2.73 -5.76 -17.62
N VAL A 194 4.01 -5.60 -17.32
CA VAL A 194 4.54 -5.83 -15.98
C VAL A 194 3.97 -4.81 -14.99
N PHE A 195 3.97 -3.52 -15.34
CA PHE A 195 3.35 -2.45 -14.57
C PHE A 195 1.89 -2.76 -14.24
N PHE A 196 1.10 -3.10 -15.25
CA PHE A 196 -0.33 -3.36 -15.11
C PHE A 196 -0.60 -4.51 -14.14
N TYR A 197 0.10 -5.64 -14.28
CA TYR A 197 -0.13 -6.80 -13.42
C TYR A 197 0.30 -6.55 -11.98
N PHE A 198 1.46 -5.92 -11.78
CA PHE A 198 1.89 -5.56 -10.44
C PHE A 198 0.96 -4.50 -9.81
N ASN A 199 0.58 -3.47 -10.55
CA ASN A 199 -0.32 -2.43 -10.03
C ASN A 199 -1.71 -3.01 -9.67
N ALA A 200 -2.27 -3.88 -10.50
CA ALA A 200 -3.53 -4.57 -10.22
C ALA A 200 -3.43 -5.53 -9.02
N THR A 201 -2.31 -6.25 -8.89
CA THR A 201 -2.06 -7.12 -7.74
C THR A 201 -1.95 -6.32 -6.46
N ALA A 202 -1.21 -5.21 -6.46
CA ALA A 202 -1.08 -4.32 -5.31
C ALA A 202 -2.46 -3.76 -4.89
N PHE A 203 -3.25 -3.27 -5.85
CA PHE A 203 -4.62 -2.82 -5.57
C PHE A 203 -5.46 -3.91 -4.89
N MET A 204 -5.49 -5.11 -5.47
CA MET A 204 -6.31 -6.22 -4.94
C MET A 204 -5.79 -6.74 -3.60
N ALA A 205 -4.47 -6.84 -3.43
CA ALA A 205 -3.84 -7.22 -2.17
C ALA A 205 -4.15 -6.19 -1.07
N SER A 206 -4.08 -4.90 -1.37
CA SER A 206 -4.45 -3.81 -0.47
C SER A 206 -5.92 -3.89 -0.03
N LEU A 207 -6.86 -4.17 -0.94
CA LEU A 207 -8.27 -4.39 -0.58
C LEU A 207 -8.45 -5.63 0.30
N ALA A 208 -7.74 -6.73 -0.01
CA ALA A 208 -7.76 -7.96 0.79
C ALA A 208 -7.20 -7.73 2.21
N VAL A 209 -6.11 -6.97 2.33
CA VAL A 209 -5.52 -6.56 3.62
C VAL A 209 -6.52 -5.70 4.41
N THR A 210 -7.17 -4.73 3.76
CA THR A 210 -8.20 -3.89 4.39
C THR A 210 -9.36 -4.74 4.92
N LEU A 211 -9.87 -5.67 4.10
CA LEU A 211 -10.92 -6.62 4.50
C LEU A 211 -10.52 -7.44 5.74
N LEU A 212 -9.33 -8.05 5.68
CA LEU A 212 -8.77 -8.84 6.78
C LEU A 212 -8.65 -8.03 8.07
N LEU A 213 -8.21 -6.79 7.95
CA LEU A 213 -7.95 -5.96 9.10
C LEU A 213 -9.19 -5.27 9.64
N VAL A 214 -10.25 -4.98 8.88
CA VAL A 214 -11.40 -4.26 9.44
C VAL A 214 -12.24 -5.15 10.37
N SER A 215 -12.29 -6.45 10.15
CA SER A 215 -12.97 -7.37 11.08
C SER A 215 -11.98 -7.96 12.09
N LYS A 216 -12.21 -7.75 13.39
CA LYS A 216 -11.41 -8.41 14.46
C LYS A 216 -11.35 -9.93 14.28
N ARG A 217 -12.46 -10.53 13.82
CA ARG A 217 -12.59 -11.97 13.59
C ARG A 217 -11.79 -12.46 12.38
N LEU A 218 -11.72 -11.66 11.31
CA LEU A 218 -10.91 -11.96 10.13
C LEU A 218 -9.42 -11.72 10.43
N CYS A 219 -9.12 -10.69 11.21
CA CYS A 219 -7.76 -10.32 11.60
C CYS A 219 -7.11 -11.39 12.48
N ASP A 220 -7.79 -11.85 13.54
CA ASP A 220 -7.23 -12.85 14.46
C ASP A 220 -6.91 -14.17 13.75
N LYS A 221 -7.74 -14.56 12.78
CA LYS A 221 -7.54 -15.78 11.98
C LYS A 221 -6.57 -15.60 10.83
N GLY A 222 -6.61 -14.45 10.15
CA GLY A 222 -5.63 -14.08 9.11
C GLY A 222 -4.22 -13.98 9.66
N LEU A 223 -4.06 -13.61 10.94
CA LEU A 223 -2.79 -13.65 11.66
C LEU A 223 -2.33 -15.09 11.92
N LYS A 224 -3.26 -15.99 12.27
CA LYS A 224 -3.00 -17.43 12.52
C LYS A 224 -2.64 -18.19 11.24
N CYS A 225 -3.30 -17.89 10.12
CA CYS A 225 -3.12 -18.63 8.85
C CYS A 225 -2.02 -18.08 7.94
N TYR A 226 -1.11 -17.22 8.41
CA TYR A 226 -0.09 -16.51 7.61
C TYR A 226 -0.60 -15.65 6.43
N ALA A 227 -1.90 -15.72 6.09
CA ALA A 227 -2.53 -15.03 4.97
C ALA A 227 -2.32 -13.52 5.01
N LEU A 228 -2.48 -12.88 6.17
CA LEU A 228 -2.25 -11.44 6.29
C LEU A 228 -0.80 -11.06 5.94
N ARG A 229 0.18 -11.89 6.36
CA ARG A 229 1.59 -11.66 6.06
C ARG A 229 1.87 -11.84 4.57
N ALA A 230 1.29 -12.89 3.96
CA ALA A 230 1.41 -13.14 2.54
C ALA A 230 0.81 -12.00 1.70
N CYS A 231 -0.39 -11.51 2.06
CA CYS A 231 -1.03 -10.39 1.37
C CYS A 231 -0.23 -9.09 1.50
N VAL A 232 0.26 -8.74 2.70
CA VAL A 232 1.09 -7.54 2.91
C VAL A 232 2.41 -7.64 2.12
N LEU A 233 3.02 -8.83 2.06
CA LEU A 233 4.24 -9.04 1.26
C LEU A 233 3.95 -8.93 -0.24
N ALA A 234 2.87 -9.55 -0.70
CA ALA A 234 2.43 -9.45 -2.09
C ALA A 234 2.14 -7.99 -2.49
N ASP A 235 1.49 -7.24 -1.61
CA ASP A 235 1.20 -5.80 -1.79
C ASP A 235 2.49 -4.98 -1.93
N LEU A 236 3.44 -5.12 -0.99
CA LEU A 236 4.72 -4.42 -1.01
C LEU A 236 5.56 -4.75 -2.26
N ILE A 237 5.71 -6.03 -2.58
CA ILE A 237 6.48 -6.48 -3.76
C ILE A 237 5.83 -5.93 -5.03
N SER A 238 4.50 -6.00 -5.11
CA SER A 238 3.76 -5.53 -6.27
C SER A 238 3.84 -4.02 -6.43
N LEU A 239 3.78 -3.26 -5.34
CA LEU A 239 3.91 -1.80 -5.40
C LEU A 239 5.31 -1.37 -5.85
N ILE A 240 6.36 -2.05 -5.37
CA ILE A 240 7.74 -1.82 -5.83
C ILE A 240 7.90 -2.19 -7.31
N GLY A 241 7.33 -3.32 -7.75
CA GLY A 241 7.39 -3.77 -9.14
C GLY A 241 6.66 -2.82 -10.10
N ALA A 242 5.49 -2.33 -9.70
CA ALA A 242 4.73 -1.33 -10.44
C ALA A 242 5.51 0.00 -10.53
N PHE A 243 6.05 0.49 -9.41
CA PHE A 243 6.88 1.70 -9.42
C PHE A 243 8.08 1.56 -10.36
N ALA A 244 8.82 0.46 -10.24
CA ALA A 244 10.05 0.25 -10.99
C ALA A 244 9.81 0.22 -12.51
N THR A 245 8.73 -0.44 -12.93
CA THR A 245 8.41 -0.57 -14.36
C THR A 245 7.71 0.65 -14.93
N GLY A 246 6.85 1.31 -14.16
CA GLY A 246 6.11 2.50 -14.61
C GLY A 246 6.95 3.78 -14.64
N SER A 247 7.95 3.91 -13.75
CA SER A 247 8.82 5.11 -13.69
C SER A 247 9.96 5.08 -14.70
N CYS A 248 10.41 3.90 -15.13
CA CYS A 248 11.53 3.77 -16.06
C CYS A 248 11.07 3.86 -17.51
N ARG A 249 11.60 4.83 -18.27
CA ARG A 249 11.40 4.93 -19.73
C ARG A 249 12.56 4.34 -20.56
N LYS A 250 13.78 4.35 -20.02
CA LYS A 250 15.00 3.82 -20.70
C LYS A 250 15.60 2.63 -19.96
N VAL A 251 16.58 1.95 -20.58
CA VAL A 251 17.25 0.76 -20.00
C VAL A 251 18.22 1.15 -18.87
N SER A 252 18.93 2.27 -19.01
CA SER A 252 19.91 2.75 -18.02
C SER A 252 19.25 3.09 -16.66
N THR A 253 18.10 3.76 -16.68
CA THR A 253 17.33 4.06 -15.47
C THR A 253 16.72 2.80 -14.85
N SER A 254 16.32 1.82 -15.66
CA SER A 254 15.87 0.50 -15.18
C SER A 254 16.96 -0.24 -14.40
N PHE A 255 18.21 -0.24 -14.86
CA PHE A 255 19.32 -0.90 -14.15
C PHE A 255 19.51 -0.34 -12.74
N TYR A 256 19.49 0.99 -12.59
CA TYR A 256 19.57 1.65 -11.30
C TYR A 256 18.45 1.22 -10.36
N ILE A 257 17.20 1.26 -10.82
CA ILE A 257 16.06 0.86 -9.98
C ILE A 257 16.15 -0.60 -9.58
N ILE A 258 16.50 -1.51 -10.50
CA ILE A 258 16.67 -2.93 -10.20
C ILE A 258 17.74 -3.12 -9.13
N LEU A 259 18.86 -2.39 -9.21
CA LEU A 259 19.93 -2.45 -8.21
C LEU A 259 19.45 -1.97 -6.83
N VAL A 260 18.71 -0.85 -6.77
CA VAL A 260 18.15 -0.35 -5.50
C VAL A 260 17.11 -1.32 -4.94
N VAL A 261 16.27 -1.91 -5.78
CA VAL A 261 15.30 -2.96 -5.40
C VAL A 261 16.01 -4.16 -4.81
N LEU A 262 17.05 -4.66 -5.47
CA LEU A 262 17.86 -5.77 -4.97
C LEU A 262 18.51 -5.43 -3.63
N ALA A 263 19.05 -4.22 -3.48
CA ALA A 263 19.62 -3.75 -2.22
C ALA A 263 18.59 -3.73 -1.08
N VAL A 264 17.36 -3.29 -1.35
CA VAL A 264 16.26 -3.33 -0.39
C VAL A 264 15.87 -4.77 -0.02
N PHE A 265 15.77 -5.68 -1.00
CA PHE A 265 15.50 -7.09 -0.73
C PHE A 265 16.59 -7.73 0.15
N VAL A 266 17.87 -7.52 -0.19
CA VAL A 266 19.01 -8.00 0.60
C VAL A 266 18.94 -7.43 2.02
N TYR A 267 18.64 -6.14 2.17
CA TYR A 267 18.49 -5.51 3.47
C TYR A 267 17.35 -6.13 4.30
N VAL A 268 16.17 -6.35 3.71
CA VAL A 268 15.05 -7.00 4.40
C VAL A 268 15.40 -8.44 4.81
N ILE A 269 16.05 -9.21 3.93
CA ILE A 269 16.51 -10.57 4.23
C ILE A 269 17.51 -10.55 5.39
N MET A 270 18.50 -9.66 5.35
CA MET A 270 19.47 -9.49 6.44
C MET A 270 18.79 -9.15 7.77
N GLN A 271 17.76 -8.29 7.76
CA GLN A 271 16.98 -7.99 8.96
C GLN A 271 16.20 -9.20 9.49
N VAL A 272 15.59 -9.99 8.60
CA VAL A 272 14.89 -11.23 8.97
C VAL A 272 15.86 -12.26 9.56
N LEU A 273 17.05 -12.41 8.97
CA LEU A 273 18.10 -13.30 9.47
C LEU A 273 18.60 -12.83 10.84
N LEU A 274 18.91 -11.54 10.99
CA LEU A 274 19.33 -10.96 12.28
C LEU A 274 18.28 -11.17 13.38
N LEU A 275 16.99 -11.06 13.06
CA LEU A 275 15.91 -11.36 13.99
C LEU A 275 15.85 -12.84 14.40
N LYS A 276 16.05 -13.76 13.43
CA LYS A 276 16.15 -15.20 13.74
C LYS A 276 17.32 -15.47 14.67
N PHE A 277 18.52 -14.96 14.34
CA PHE A 277 19.71 -15.11 15.16
C PHE A 277 19.56 -14.46 16.54
N ALA A 278 18.94 -13.28 16.65
CA ALA A 278 18.69 -12.63 17.93
C ALA A 278 17.72 -13.45 18.80
N LYS A 279 16.65 -13.99 18.20
CA LYS A 279 15.71 -14.87 18.89
C LYS A 279 16.38 -16.17 19.36
N GLU A 280 17.22 -16.75 18.53
CA GLU A 280 17.97 -17.98 18.82
C GLU A 280 19.02 -17.76 19.90
N LYS A 281 19.72 -16.62 19.88
CA LYS A 281 20.65 -16.20 20.94
C LYS A 281 19.95 -15.92 22.26
N VAL A 282 18.76 -15.30 22.25
CA VAL A 282 17.95 -15.12 23.46
C VAL A 282 17.45 -16.46 24.00
N ASN A 283 17.00 -17.38 23.15
CA ASN A 283 16.61 -18.72 23.56
C ASN A 283 17.81 -19.50 24.16
N CYS A 284 18.99 -19.42 23.54
CA CYS A 284 20.20 -20.07 24.06
C CYS A 284 20.70 -19.42 25.36
N SER A 285 20.61 -18.10 25.48
CA SER A 285 21.00 -17.38 26.70
C SER A 285 20.01 -17.62 27.84
N LEU A 286 18.71 -17.75 27.56
CA LEU A 286 17.68 -18.06 28.56
C LEU A 286 17.74 -19.52 28.99
N LEU A 287 18.03 -20.43 28.06
CA LEU A 287 18.33 -21.84 28.38
C LEU A 287 19.61 -21.97 29.22
N GLY A 288 20.67 -21.21 28.89
CA GLY A 288 21.89 -21.14 29.69
C GLY A 288 21.69 -20.49 31.07
N LEU A 289 20.78 -19.52 31.18
CA LEU A 289 20.38 -18.91 32.46
C LEU A 289 19.54 -19.88 33.31
N MET A 290 18.61 -20.64 32.70
CA MET A 290 17.85 -21.69 33.39
C MET A 290 18.77 -22.81 33.91
N PHE A 291 19.83 -23.16 33.16
CA PHE A 291 20.86 -24.07 33.65
C PHE A 291 21.71 -23.47 34.79
N LYS A 292 22.00 -22.17 34.75
CA LYS A 292 22.71 -21.47 35.85
C LYS A 292 21.87 -21.35 37.12
N PHE A 293 20.55 -21.16 37.01
CA PHE A 293 19.66 -21.08 38.17
C PHE A 293 19.39 -22.44 38.82
N LYS A 294 19.61 -23.55 38.11
CA LYS A 294 19.52 -24.90 38.71
C LYS A 294 20.76 -25.28 39.53
N ALA A 295 21.81 -24.46 39.54
CA ALA A 295 23.12 -24.80 40.12
C ALA A 295 23.54 -23.96 41.34
N LYS A 296 22.65 -23.17 41.96
CA LYS A 296 23.04 -22.39 43.15
C LYS A 296 21.99 -22.48 44.28
N PRO A 297 22.33 -23.02 45.47
CA PRO A 297 21.46 -22.95 46.64
C PRO A 297 21.46 -21.53 47.23
N SER A 298 20.31 -21.20 47.83
CA SER A 298 19.91 -19.91 48.41
C SER A 298 20.73 -19.52 49.66
N GLU A 299 21.06 -18.23 49.76
CA GLU A 299 21.21 -17.53 51.05
C GLU A 299 20.61 -16.12 50.98
N HIS A 300 20.04 -15.70 52.10
CA HIS A 300 19.11 -14.59 52.35
C HIS A 300 19.85 -13.29 52.72
N GLN A 301 19.35 -12.10 52.34
CA GLN A 301 19.22 -10.89 53.21
C GLN A 301 18.68 -9.67 52.41
N ASP A 302 17.81 -8.90 53.06
CA ASP A 302 17.15 -7.64 52.67
C ASP A 302 18.04 -6.49 52.15
N SER A 303 17.46 -5.60 51.33
CA SER A 303 17.36 -4.16 51.65
C SER A 303 16.67 -3.31 50.56
N LEU A 304 15.86 -2.39 51.06
CA LEU A 304 15.25 -1.20 50.48
C LEU A 304 16.12 -0.45 49.47
N THR A 305 15.60 -0.14 48.26
CA THR A 305 15.74 1.18 47.59
C THR A 305 15.08 1.24 46.18
N ASN A 306 14.57 2.44 45.87
CA ASN A 306 14.31 3.05 44.55
C ASN A 306 12.87 2.99 43.99
N HIS A 307 12.08 3.97 44.42
CA HIS A 307 10.77 4.34 43.87
C HIS A 307 10.84 5.50 42.85
N THR A 308 11.89 5.57 42.02
CA THR A 308 12.12 6.66 41.03
C THR A 308 12.16 6.20 39.57
N THR A 309 11.96 4.91 39.28
CA THR A 309 12.11 4.36 37.91
C THR A 309 10.83 4.37 37.08
N SER A 310 9.67 4.66 37.67
CA SER A 310 8.37 4.59 36.99
C SER A 310 8.06 5.81 36.11
N THR A 311 8.56 6.99 36.47
CA THR A 311 8.22 8.26 35.78
C THR A 311 9.02 8.48 34.50
N SER A 312 10.32 8.15 34.49
CA SER A 312 11.17 8.27 33.29
C SER A 312 10.86 7.20 32.24
N ASP A 313 10.51 5.99 32.69
CA ASP A 313 10.27 4.85 31.81
C ASP A 313 8.89 4.91 31.12
N THR A 314 7.92 5.60 31.75
CA THR A 314 6.61 5.91 31.13
C THR A 314 6.71 7.06 30.12
N ASP A 315 7.49 8.09 30.40
CA ASP A 315 7.66 9.24 29.49
C ASP A 315 8.53 8.90 28.25
N SER A 316 9.55 8.06 28.44
CA SER A 316 10.34 7.46 27.35
C SER A 316 9.47 6.63 26.39
N LYS A 317 8.64 5.71 26.92
CA LYS A 317 7.72 4.89 26.10
C LYS A 317 6.66 5.73 25.39
N ARG A 318 6.17 6.79 26.02
CA ARG A 318 5.20 7.73 25.41
C ARG A 318 5.84 8.49 24.24
N THR A 319 7.06 8.98 24.43
CA THR A 319 7.85 9.66 23.40
C THR A 319 8.20 8.69 22.26
N GLU A 320 8.54 7.44 22.57
CA GLU A 320 8.82 6.39 21.59
C GLU A 320 7.58 6.08 20.71
N HIS A 321 6.41 6.00 21.31
CA HIS A 321 5.18 5.77 20.56
C HIS A 321 4.77 6.97 19.69
N LYS A 322 5.08 8.19 20.12
CA LYS A 322 4.78 9.42 19.38
C LYS A 322 5.58 9.47 18.07
N TRP A 323 6.92 9.32 18.12
CA TRP A 323 7.73 9.41 16.90
C TRP A 323 7.44 8.28 15.90
N ARG A 324 7.13 7.05 16.35
CA ARG A 324 6.80 5.93 15.45
C ARG A 324 5.57 6.22 14.60
N LYS A 325 4.53 6.79 15.22
CA LYS A 325 3.29 7.17 14.52
C LYS A 325 3.58 8.28 13.50
N ASP A 326 4.37 9.27 13.90
CA ASP A 326 4.67 10.42 13.05
C ASP A 326 5.58 10.02 11.88
N LEU A 327 6.60 9.20 12.09
CA LEU A 327 7.42 8.67 11.01
C LEU A 327 6.65 7.76 10.08
N MET A 328 5.74 6.94 10.62
CA MET A 328 4.93 6.11 9.75
C MET A 328 4.05 6.99 8.85
N LEU A 329 3.45 8.05 9.38
CA LEU A 329 2.71 9.01 8.57
C LEU A 329 3.59 9.64 7.49
N ILE A 330 4.77 10.14 7.87
CA ILE A 330 5.74 10.76 6.94
C ILE A 330 6.17 9.76 5.85
N GLY A 331 6.50 8.52 6.22
CA GLY A 331 6.93 7.50 5.28
C GLY A 331 5.85 7.10 4.30
N THR A 332 4.60 6.97 4.77
CA THR A 332 3.49 6.62 3.88
C THR A 332 3.09 7.80 2.97
N LEU A 333 3.26 9.04 3.45
CA LEU A 333 3.13 10.24 2.64
C LEU A 333 4.23 10.31 1.57
N ALA A 334 5.50 10.11 1.96
CA ALA A 334 6.64 10.13 1.06
C ALA A 334 6.52 9.04 -0.02
N ILE A 335 6.11 7.82 0.34
CA ILE A 335 5.75 6.76 -0.61
C ILE A 335 4.72 7.25 -1.63
N THR A 336 3.65 7.89 -1.17
CA THR A 336 2.55 8.33 -2.03
C THR A 336 3.03 9.40 -3.03
N VAL A 337 3.71 10.42 -2.52
CA VAL A 337 4.22 11.54 -3.32
C VAL A 337 5.26 11.05 -4.33
N THR A 338 6.21 10.23 -3.89
CA THR A 338 7.29 9.73 -4.75
C THR A 338 6.80 8.72 -5.78
N TYR A 339 5.82 7.89 -5.44
CA TYR A 339 5.17 6.98 -6.39
C TYR A 339 4.47 7.77 -7.49
N GLN A 340 3.66 8.76 -7.14
CA GLN A 340 2.96 9.61 -8.10
C GLN A 340 3.94 10.40 -8.97
N ALA A 341 4.92 11.09 -8.37
CA ALA A 341 5.92 11.88 -9.08
C ALA A 341 6.82 11.01 -9.98
N GLY A 342 7.08 9.76 -9.59
CA GLY A 342 7.88 8.83 -10.40
C GLY A 342 7.15 8.36 -11.65
N LEU A 343 5.82 8.26 -11.61
CA LEU A 343 4.99 7.86 -12.75
C LEU A 343 4.58 9.05 -13.63
N LEU A 344 4.50 10.24 -13.04
CA LEU A 344 4.17 11.50 -13.67
C LEU A 344 5.33 12.49 -13.45
N PRO A 345 6.35 12.48 -14.33
CA PRO A 345 7.52 13.31 -14.15
C PRO A 345 7.15 14.81 -14.21
N PRO A 346 7.89 15.68 -13.51
CA PRO A 346 7.69 17.12 -13.58
C PRO A 346 7.89 17.62 -15.02
N GLY A 347 7.08 18.59 -15.41
CA GLY A 347 7.00 19.07 -16.79
C GLY A 347 6.14 18.19 -17.70
N GLY A 348 5.67 17.03 -17.23
CA GLY A 348 4.82 16.13 -18.01
C GLY A 348 5.60 15.27 -18.99
N VAL A 349 4.87 14.68 -19.93
CA VAL A 349 5.39 13.82 -20.99
C VAL A 349 4.94 14.34 -22.33
N TRP A 350 5.69 14.02 -23.38
CA TRP A 350 5.31 14.37 -24.74
C TRP A 350 4.00 13.68 -25.16
N PRO A 351 3.08 14.41 -25.83
CA PRO A 351 1.82 13.84 -26.29
C PRO A 351 1.94 13.08 -27.62
N ASP A 352 3.00 13.32 -28.41
CA ASP A 352 3.17 12.80 -29.77
C ASP A 352 4.62 12.41 -30.09
N ASP A 353 4.80 11.71 -31.22
CA ASP A 353 6.11 11.34 -31.78
C ASP A 353 6.56 12.39 -32.81
N LYS A 354 6.99 13.56 -32.35
CA LYS A 354 7.46 14.65 -33.23
C LYS A 354 8.83 15.16 -32.81
N ASP A 355 9.49 15.94 -33.66
CA ASP A 355 10.69 16.72 -33.34
C ASP A 355 11.85 15.95 -32.66
N GLY A 356 11.92 14.63 -32.88
CA GLY A 356 12.96 13.75 -32.32
C GLY A 356 12.67 13.22 -30.91
N HIS A 357 11.50 13.49 -30.34
CA HIS A 357 11.00 12.87 -29.11
C HIS A 357 9.94 11.81 -29.41
N PHE A 358 9.75 10.89 -28.46
CA PHE A 358 8.68 9.89 -28.49
C PHE A 358 7.57 10.28 -27.53
N ALA A 359 6.33 9.95 -27.88
CA ALA A 359 5.19 10.08 -27.01
C ALA A 359 5.48 9.36 -25.70
N SER A 360 4.98 9.92 -24.60
CA SER A 360 5.26 9.43 -23.25
C SER A 360 6.69 9.66 -22.72
N ASP A 361 7.66 10.13 -23.52
CA ASP A 361 8.96 10.49 -22.97
C ASP A 361 8.86 11.75 -22.08
N PRO A 362 9.60 11.83 -20.95
CA PRO A 362 9.52 12.97 -20.06
C PRO A 362 10.06 14.24 -20.71
N ILE A 363 9.28 15.31 -20.76
CA ILE A 363 9.71 16.59 -21.37
C ILE A 363 10.96 17.14 -20.68
N LEU A 364 11.07 16.97 -19.35
CA LEU A 364 12.24 17.39 -18.60
C LEU A 364 13.51 16.63 -19.00
N HIS A 365 13.39 15.38 -19.46
CA HIS A 365 14.55 14.61 -19.93
C HIS A 365 15.20 15.28 -21.15
N ASP A 366 14.39 15.75 -22.09
CA ASP A 366 14.87 16.31 -23.36
C ASP A 366 15.25 17.79 -23.24
N THR A 367 14.49 18.55 -22.44
CA THR A 367 14.77 19.97 -22.20
C THR A 367 15.93 20.19 -21.22
N ASN A 368 16.08 19.34 -20.19
CA ASN A 368 17.18 19.43 -19.22
C ASN A 368 17.52 18.07 -18.59
N LEU A 369 18.36 17.30 -19.28
CA LEU A 369 18.78 15.97 -18.87
C LEU A 369 19.35 15.91 -17.44
N THR A 370 20.12 16.93 -17.04
CA THR A 370 20.72 16.98 -15.70
C THR A 370 19.65 17.07 -14.63
N ARG A 371 18.67 17.97 -14.79
CA ARG A 371 17.54 18.11 -13.86
C ARG A 371 16.69 16.85 -13.80
N TYR A 372 16.42 16.22 -14.94
CA TYR A 372 15.70 14.95 -14.98
C TYR A 372 16.43 13.84 -14.21
N LYS A 373 17.74 13.67 -14.43
CA LYS A 373 18.52 12.63 -13.74
C LYS A 373 18.51 12.84 -12.21
N VAL A 374 18.74 14.07 -11.76
CA VAL A 374 18.72 14.41 -10.33
C VAL A 374 17.34 14.08 -9.75
N PHE A 375 16.27 14.57 -10.37
CA PHE A 375 14.90 14.29 -9.95
C PHE A 375 14.64 12.78 -9.86
N PHE A 376 14.93 12.03 -10.94
CA PHE A 376 14.64 10.61 -11.03
C PHE A 376 15.34 9.81 -9.94
N TYR A 377 16.65 10.00 -9.76
CA TYR A 377 17.42 9.25 -8.77
C TYR A 377 17.03 9.61 -7.33
N CYS A 378 16.83 10.90 -7.04
CA CYS A 378 16.37 11.36 -5.73
C CYS A 378 14.97 10.79 -5.40
N ASN A 379 14.03 10.89 -6.33
CA ASN A 379 12.66 10.43 -6.15
C ASN A 379 12.60 8.90 -5.95
N ALA A 380 13.30 8.14 -6.79
CA ALA A 380 13.39 6.69 -6.65
C ALA A 380 14.02 6.27 -5.32
N THR A 381 15.09 6.94 -4.91
CA THR A 381 15.76 6.65 -3.64
C THR A 381 14.84 6.94 -2.46
N SER A 382 14.14 8.08 -2.48
CA SER A 382 13.17 8.51 -1.47
C SER A 382 12.00 7.51 -1.37
N PHE A 383 11.46 7.04 -2.49
CA PHE A 383 10.44 5.97 -2.52
C PHE A 383 10.94 4.69 -1.83
N MET A 384 12.13 4.22 -2.21
CA MET A 384 12.70 2.97 -1.69
C MET A 384 13.10 3.08 -0.22
N ALA A 385 13.66 4.22 0.19
CA ALA A 385 14.00 4.51 1.58
C ALA A 385 12.74 4.56 2.46
N SER A 386 11.68 5.21 1.98
CA SER A 386 10.41 5.29 2.70
C SER A 386 9.71 3.94 2.80
N MET A 387 9.79 3.08 1.77
CA MET A 387 9.35 1.69 1.86
C MET A 387 10.09 0.89 2.92
N VAL A 388 11.43 0.95 2.92
CA VAL A 388 12.25 0.31 3.95
C VAL A 388 11.87 0.81 5.35
N MET A 389 11.68 2.12 5.49
CA MET A 389 11.31 2.73 6.76
C MET A 389 9.94 2.23 7.26
N VAL A 390 8.92 2.18 6.40
CA VAL A 390 7.60 1.64 6.75
C VAL A 390 7.68 0.14 7.11
N ILE A 391 8.44 -0.66 6.36
CA ILE A 391 8.65 -2.09 6.66
C ILE A 391 9.30 -2.27 8.04
N LEU A 392 10.31 -1.47 8.37
CA LEU A 392 10.98 -1.52 9.68
C LEU A 392 10.06 -1.08 10.83
N LEU A 393 9.29 -0.01 10.63
CA LEU A 393 8.35 0.50 11.63
C LEU A 393 7.19 -0.46 11.89
N LEU A 394 6.76 -1.20 10.87
CA LEU A 394 5.70 -2.20 10.99
C LEU A 394 6.09 -3.34 11.96
N ASN A 395 7.39 -3.61 12.12
CA ASN A 395 7.89 -4.59 13.06
C ASN A 395 8.36 -3.94 14.37
N ASN A 396 7.51 -3.98 15.39
CA ASN A 396 7.82 -3.31 16.67
C ASN A 396 9.05 -3.87 17.38
N THR A 397 9.44 -5.12 17.11
CA THR A 397 10.64 -5.76 17.67
C THR A 397 11.92 -5.24 17.01
N ILE A 398 11.89 -4.91 15.71
CA ILE A 398 13.07 -4.40 14.97
C ILE A 398 13.35 -2.94 15.35
N SER A 399 12.32 -2.11 15.41
CA SER A 399 12.45 -0.68 15.70
C SER A 399 13.07 -0.37 17.08
N LYS A 400 13.04 -1.33 18.01
CA LYS A 400 13.67 -1.20 19.34
C LYS A 400 15.21 -1.36 19.30
N TYR A 401 15.78 -1.92 18.23
CA TYR A 401 17.23 -2.09 18.10
C TYR A 401 17.90 -0.80 17.59
N LYS A 402 18.99 -0.39 18.27
CA LYS A 402 19.80 0.81 17.94
C LYS A 402 20.22 0.88 16.45
N ARG A 403 20.47 -0.27 15.82
CA ARG A 403 20.84 -0.39 14.39
C ARG A 403 19.68 -0.11 13.44
N SER A 404 18.43 -0.44 13.83
CA SER A 404 17.24 -0.07 13.05
C SER A 404 16.96 1.42 13.16
N LEU A 405 17.21 2.03 14.33
CA LEU A 405 17.07 3.48 14.50
C LEU A 405 18.03 4.26 13.60
N PHE A 406 19.27 3.78 13.46
CA PHE A 406 20.23 4.35 12.52
C PHE A 406 19.72 4.23 11.08
N ALA A 407 19.25 3.05 10.66
CA ALA A 407 18.69 2.85 9.32
C ALA A 407 17.46 3.73 9.03
N MET A 408 16.58 3.93 10.02
CA MET A 408 15.43 4.84 9.89
C MET A 408 15.88 6.29 9.78
N LYS A 409 16.90 6.72 10.54
CA LYS A 409 17.48 8.06 10.44
C LYS A 409 18.17 8.27 9.09
N THR A 410 18.92 7.30 8.59
CA THR A 410 19.55 7.40 7.26
C THR A 410 18.51 7.41 6.15
N ALA A 411 17.47 6.58 6.24
CA ALA A 411 16.36 6.60 5.29
C ALA A 411 15.65 7.96 5.29
N MET A 412 15.40 8.53 6.47
CA MET A 412 14.79 9.86 6.61
C MET A 412 15.68 10.99 6.08
N ILE A 413 16.99 10.94 6.29
CA ILE A 413 17.92 11.92 5.72
C ILE A 413 17.95 11.81 4.20
N LEU A 414 17.93 10.58 3.67
CA LEU A 414 17.93 10.32 2.24
C LEU A 414 16.61 10.76 1.58
N ASP A 415 15.50 10.56 2.28
CA ASP A 415 14.16 11.03 1.92
C ASP A 415 14.10 12.57 1.94
N LEU A 416 14.61 13.20 3.00
CA LEU A 416 14.68 14.65 3.12
C LEU A 416 15.59 15.26 2.04
N LEU A 417 16.75 14.68 1.75
CA LEU A 417 17.65 15.12 0.68
C LEU A 417 17.02 14.93 -0.70
N GLY A 418 16.31 13.82 -0.91
CA GLY A 418 15.58 13.55 -2.15
C GLY A 418 14.45 14.57 -2.39
N LEU A 419 13.69 14.89 -1.34
CA LEU A 419 12.63 15.90 -1.37
C LEU A 419 13.19 17.34 -1.42
N LEU A 420 14.36 17.62 -0.82
CA LEU A 420 15.01 18.93 -0.94
C LEU A 420 15.48 19.19 -2.38
N GLY A 421 16.02 18.16 -3.05
CA GLY A 421 16.36 18.22 -4.47
C GLY A 421 15.14 18.52 -5.35
N HIS A 422 13.96 18.04 -4.96
CA HIS A 422 12.68 18.38 -5.59
C HIS A 422 12.30 19.87 -5.43
N MET A 423 12.50 20.44 -4.23
CA MET A 423 12.08 21.79 -3.86
C MET A 423 13.04 22.89 -4.32
N LEU A 424 14.36 22.70 -4.18
CA LEU A 424 15.38 23.66 -4.61
C LEU A 424 15.32 23.92 -6.12
N GLN A 425 14.92 22.92 -6.91
CA GLN A 425 14.81 23.06 -8.36
C GLN A 425 13.51 23.73 -8.81
N ALA A 426 12.41 23.56 -8.06
CA ALA A 426 11.16 24.28 -8.29
C ALA A 426 11.31 25.78 -7.98
N ALA A 427 12.19 26.15 -7.04
CA ALA A 427 12.51 27.54 -6.71
C ALA A 427 13.54 28.19 -7.66
N ALA A 428 14.44 27.41 -8.28
CA ALA A 428 15.44 27.91 -9.24
C ALA A 428 14.88 28.14 -10.67
N GLY A 429 13.56 28.39 -10.76
CA GLY A 429 12.83 28.66 -11.99
C GLY A 429 12.21 30.06 -12.05
N SER A 430 12.64 30.99 -11.19
CA SER A 430 12.39 32.43 -11.35
C SER A 430 13.50 33.10 -12.15
#